data_AF-A0A2J4XWE2-F1
#
_entry.id   AF-A0A2J4XWE2-F1
#
_cell.length_a   1.000
_cell.length_b   1.000
_cell.length_c   1.000
_cell.angle_alpha   90.00
_cell.angle_beta   90.00
_cell.angle_gamma   90.00
#
_symmetry.space_group_name_H-M   'P 1'
#
loop_
_entity.id
_entity.type
_entity.pdbx_description
1 polymer ?
#
loop_
_entity_poly.entity_id
_entity_poly.type
_entity_poly.pdbx_seq_one_letter_code
_entity_poly.pdbx_strand_id
1 'polypeptide(L)'
;ASDKADLERLFRLLTRRIAFLTKGGPAPETPNPRLPPMDSGILGPWIAPDNLTITVSVGHSLFDERFGLAHQAPKRLQKMTRFPNDSLDAALCHGDLLLQICANTQDTVIHALRDVIKHTPDLLSVRWKREGFISDSAARSKGKETPVNLLGFKDGTANPVSTDKALMDKVVWVTADQGEPAWATGGSYQAARIIQFHVEFWDRTPLKEQQTIFGRDK
;
A
#
# COMPACT_ATOMS: atom_id res chain seq x y z
N ALA A 1 -12.89 -11.80 -9.01
CA ALA A 1 -13.24 -13.09 -8.37
C ALA A 1 -14.75 -13.10 -8.18
N SER A 2 -15.45 -14.13 -8.67
CA SER A 2 -16.92 -14.21 -8.56
C SER A 2 -17.42 -15.06 -7.39
N ASP A 3 -16.57 -15.94 -6.85
CA ASP A 3 -16.91 -16.79 -5.71
C ASP A 3 -15.70 -17.04 -4.80
N LYS A 4 -15.91 -17.82 -3.73
CA LYS A 4 -14.87 -18.13 -2.73
C LYS A 4 -13.69 -18.91 -3.31
N ALA A 5 -13.92 -19.81 -4.27
CA ALA A 5 -12.85 -20.59 -4.89
C ALA A 5 -11.96 -19.69 -5.77
N ASP A 6 -12.57 -18.75 -6.48
CA ASP A 6 -11.86 -17.71 -7.22
C ASP A 6 -11.08 -16.76 -6.30
N LEU A 7 -11.63 -16.41 -5.13
CA LEU A 7 -10.91 -15.62 -4.13
C LEU A 7 -9.68 -16.35 -3.59
N GLU A 8 -9.80 -17.65 -3.32
CA GLU A 8 -8.66 -18.49 -2.94
C GLU A 8 -7.61 -18.54 -4.08
N ARG A 9 -8.05 -18.73 -5.33
CA ARG A 9 -7.18 -18.72 -6.51
C ARG A 9 -6.44 -17.39 -6.65
N LEU A 10 -7.12 -16.27 -6.44
CA LEU A 10 -6.53 -14.93 -6.44
C LEU A 10 -5.44 -14.81 -5.36
N PHE A 11 -5.73 -15.18 -4.11
CA PHE A 11 -4.74 -15.08 -3.03
C PHE A 11 -3.53 -16.00 -3.24
N ARG A 12 -3.73 -17.23 -3.70
CA ARG A 12 -2.62 -18.13 -4.05
C ARG A 12 -1.78 -17.56 -5.20
N LEU A 13 -2.42 -16.94 -6.18
CA LEU A 13 -1.73 -16.31 -7.30
C LEU A 13 -0.93 -15.09 -6.84
N LEU A 14 -1.52 -14.17 -6.09
CA LEU A 14 -0.84 -13.00 -5.53
C LEU A 14 0.37 -13.40 -4.70
N THR A 15 0.23 -14.40 -3.81
CA THR A 15 1.35 -14.93 -3.01
C THR A 15 2.52 -15.38 -3.89
N ARG A 16 2.25 -16.12 -4.98
CA ARG A 16 3.29 -16.56 -5.91
C ARG A 16 3.95 -15.39 -6.64
N ARG A 17 3.16 -14.43 -7.12
CA ARG A 17 3.70 -13.25 -7.84
C ARG A 17 4.53 -12.38 -6.91
N ILE A 18 4.02 -12.07 -5.71
CA ILE A 18 4.73 -11.30 -4.69
C ILE A 18 6.05 -11.97 -4.32
N ALA A 19 6.05 -13.28 -4.06
CA ALA A 19 7.26 -14.01 -3.71
C ALA A 19 8.32 -13.97 -4.82
N PHE A 20 7.93 -14.02 -6.09
CA PHE A 20 8.86 -13.89 -7.21
C PHE A 20 9.38 -12.44 -7.34
N LEU A 21 8.48 -11.46 -7.44
CA LEU A 21 8.82 -10.07 -7.70
C LEU A 21 9.73 -9.49 -6.60
N THR A 22 9.44 -9.79 -5.33
CA THR A 22 10.21 -9.27 -4.19
C THR A 22 11.58 -9.93 -4.02
N LYS A 23 11.79 -11.14 -4.56
CA LYS A 23 13.10 -11.81 -4.56
C LYS A 23 13.91 -11.50 -5.82
N GLY A 24 13.23 -11.17 -6.92
CA GLY A 24 13.83 -10.99 -8.23
C GLY A 24 14.21 -12.31 -8.91
N GLY A 25 14.70 -12.21 -10.15
CA GLY A 25 15.10 -13.34 -10.97
C GLY A 25 15.11 -13.02 -12.47
N PRO A 26 15.43 -14.00 -13.33
CA PRO A 26 15.35 -13.81 -14.77
C PRO A 26 13.91 -13.50 -15.18
N ALA A 27 13.74 -12.54 -16.09
CA ALA A 27 12.44 -12.21 -16.65
C ALA A 27 11.87 -13.43 -17.39
N PRO A 28 10.59 -13.81 -17.18
CA PRO A 28 10.00 -14.96 -17.84
C PRO A 28 10.13 -14.88 -19.37
N GLU A 29 10.78 -15.89 -19.96
CA GLU A 29 10.90 -15.99 -21.41
C GLU A 29 9.55 -16.24 -22.06
N THR A 30 9.42 -15.84 -23.32
CA THR A 30 8.21 -16.07 -24.14
C THR A 30 8.56 -17.10 -25.21
N PRO A 31 8.27 -18.40 -25.01
CA PRO A 31 8.78 -19.46 -25.89
C PRO A 31 8.21 -19.40 -27.31
N ASN A 32 7.00 -18.87 -27.47
CA ASN A 32 6.33 -18.73 -28.75
C ASN A 32 6.13 -17.24 -29.06
N PRO A 33 6.86 -16.67 -30.04
CA PRO A 33 6.76 -15.25 -30.41
C PRO A 33 5.37 -14.79 -30.88
N ARG A 34 4.45 -15.72 -31.15
CA ARG A 34 3.04 -15.41 -31.48
C ARG A 34 2.18 -15.15 -30.25
N LEU A 35 2.68 -15.44 -29.05
CA LEU A 35 2.00 -15.14 -27.79
C LEU A 35 2.41 -13.76 -27.27
N PRO A 36 1.54 -13.10 -26.47
CA PRO A 36 1.96 -11.92 -25.73
C PRO A 36 3.21 -12.22 -24.89
N PRO A 37 4.19 -11.30 -24.82
CA PRO A 37 5.38 -11.47 -23.98
C PRO A 37 4.97 -11.83 -22.55
N MET A 38 5.70 -12.71 -21.85
CA MET A 38 5.44 -13.16 -20.47
C MET A 38 5.91 -12.17 -19.39
N ASP A 39 6.82 -11.27 -19.73
CA ASP A 39 7.15 -10.07 -18.94
C ASP A 39 6.73 -8.79 -19.68
N SER A 40 6.71 -7.66 -18.98
CA SER A 40 6.47 -6.35 -19.60
C SER A 40 7.67 -5.80 -20.38
N GLY A 41 8.88 -6.28 -20.07
CA GLY A 41 10.15 -5.89 -20.66
C GLY A 41 10.79 -4.63 -20.08
N ILE A 42 10.10 -3.87 -19.21
CA ILE A 42 10.56 -2.54 -18.81
C ILE A 42 11.80 -2.54 -17.90
N LEU A 43 12.10 -3.67 -17.25
CA LEU A 43 13.30 -3.87 -16.44
C LEU A 43 14.40 -4.65 -17.19
N GLY A 44 14.19 -4.97 -18.47
CA GLY A 44 15.10 -5.82 -19.24
C GLY A 44 14.99 -7.31 -18.86
N PRO A 45 16.04 -8.12 -19.13
CA PRO A 45 16.00 -9.58 -18.98
C PRO A 45 16.11 -10.06 -17.53
N TRP A 46 16.39 -9.15 -16.58
CA TRP A 46 16.55 -9.50 -15.17
C TRP A 46 15.72 -8.55 -14.30
N ILE A 47 14.84 -9.14 -13.49
CA ILE A 47 14.00 -8.41 -12.54
C ILE A 47 14.78 -8.34 -11.23
N ALA A 48 15.40 -7.20 -10.95
CA ALA A 48 16.06 -6.97 -9.67
C ALA A 48 15.02 -6.81 -8.54
N PRO A 49 15.29 -7.30 -7.31
CA PRO A 49 14.36 -7.13 -6.19
C PRO A 49 14.18 -5.66 -5.79
N ASP A 50 15.21 -4.83 -5.91
CA ASP A 50 15.15 -3.36 -5.71
C ASP A 50 14.42 -2.89 -4.43
N ASN A 51 14.64 -3.61 -3.32
CA ASN A 51 13.91 -3.44 -2.04
C ASN A 51 12.37 -3.44 -2.19
N LEU A 52 11.85 -4.13 -3.21
CA LEU A 52 10.43 -4.23 -3.46
C LEU A 52 9.74 -4.91 -2.28
N THR A 53 8.70 -4.26 -1.79
CA THR A 53 7.73 -4.80 -0.86
C THR A 53 6.34 -4.63 -1.46
N ILE A 54 5.49 -5.64 -1.29
CA ILE A 54 4.08 -5.60 -1.69
C ILE A 54 3.26 -6.02 -0.47
N THR A 55 2.56 -5.06 0.12
CA THR A 55 1.65 -5.31 1.24
C THR A 55 0.22 -5.41 0.71
N VAL A 56 -0.47 -6.49 1.07
CA VAL A 56 -1.87 -6.73 0.69
C VAL A 56 -2.77 -6.45 1.88
N SER A 57 -3.80 -5.63 1.68
CA SER A 57 -4.87 -5.41 2.65
C SER A 57 -6.24 -5.62 2.00
N VAL A 58 -7.23 -5.99 2.83
CA VAL A 58 -8.60 -6.28 2.41
C VAL A 58 -9.54 -5.20 2.92
N GLY A 59 -10.44 -4.73 2.06
CA GLY A 59 -11.45 -3.72 2.41
C GLY A 59 -12.71 -4.32 3.01
N HIS A 60 -13.52 -3.49 3.67
CA HIS A 60 -14.80 -3.90 4.26
C HIS A 60 -15.72 -4.60 3.25
N SER A 61 -15.73 -4.17 1.98
CA SER A 61 -16.59 -4.76 0.95
C SER A 61 -16.26 -6.23 0.66
N LEU A 62 -15.04 -6.71 0.92
CA LEU A 62 -14.69 -8.13 0.74
C LEU A 62 -15.48 -9.06 1.69
N PHE A 63 -16.08 -8.51 2.75
CA PHE A 63 -16.84 -9.27 3.75
C PHE A 63 -18.36 -9.21 3.54
N ASP A 64 -18.80 -8.86 2.33
CA ASP A 64 -20.20 -8.98 1.92
C ASP A 64 -20.60 -10.45 1.63
N GLU A 65 -21.76 -10.65 1.02
CA GLU A 65 -22.34 -11.96 0.74
C GLU A 65 -21.55 -12.80 -0.30
N ARG A 66 -20.72 -12.18 -1.15
CA ARG A 66 -20.10 -12.84 -2.31
C ARG A 66 -19.27 -14.07 -1.95
N PHE A 67 -18.60 -14.02 -0.80
CA PHE A 67 -17.63 -15.05 -0.38
C PHE A 67 -18.02 -15.78 0.91
N GLY A 68 -19.16 -15.41 1.52
CA GLY A 68 -19.60 -15.98 2.80
C GLY A 68 -18.66 -15.66 3.97
N LEU A 69 -17.97 -14.51 3.93
CA LEU A 69 -16.93 -14.13 4.89
C LEU A 69 -17.41 -13.15 5.97
N ALA A 70 -18.66 -12.69 5.95
CA ALA A 70 -19.17 -11.67 6.89
C ALA A 70 -18.84 -11.95 8.38
N HIS A 71 -18.94 -13.21 8.81
CA HIS A 71 -18.64 -13.62 10.19
C HIS A 71 -17.14 -13.64 10.55
N GLN A 72 -16.26 -13.46 9.55
CA GLN A 72 -14.80 -13.37 9.70
C GLN A 72 -14.29 -11.93 9.62
N ALA A 73 -15.17 -10.93 9.44
CA ALA A 73 -14.76 -9.54 9.36
C ALA A 73 -14.06 -9.09 10.66
N PRO A 74 -12.89 -8.42 10.58
CA PRO A 74 -12.27 -7.80 11.75
C PRO A 74 -13.22 -6.78 12.37
N LYS A 75 -13.32 -6.77 13.71
CA LYS A 75 -14.40 -6.10 14.45
C LYS A 75 -14.49 -4.60 14.21
N ARG A 76 -13.37 -3.95 13.91
CA ARG A 76 -13.28 -2.50 13.67
C ARG A 76 -13.15 -2.15 12.19
N LEU A 77 -13.14 -3.14 11.30
CA LEU A 77 -13.09 -2.89 9.86
C LEU A 77 -14.44 -2.30 9.44
N GLN A 78 -14.40 -1.14 8.81
CA GLN A 78 -15.59 -0.44 8.35
C GLN A 78 -15.31 0.33 7.06
N LYS A 79 -16.37 0.64 6.32
CA LYS A 79 -16.27 1.59 5.21
C LYS A 79 -15.95 2.99 5.76
N MET A 80 -14.92 3.63 5.20
CA MET A 80 -14.59 5.00 5.56
C MET A 80 -15.78 5.94 5.29
N THR A 81 -16.15 6.75 6.27
CA THR A 81 -17.12 7.84 6.14
C THR A 81 -16.39 9.18 6.11
N ARG A 82 -17.06 10.21 5.59
CA ARG A 82 -16.47 11.56 5.52
C ARG A 82 -16.24 12.15 6.92
N PHE A 83 -15.12 12.84 7.08
CA PHE A 83 -14.89 13.80 8.16
C PHE A 83 -15.33 15.21 7.73
N PRO A 84 -15.45 16.19 8.65
CA PRO A 84 -15.97 17.53 8.33
C PRO A 84 -15.26 18.25 7.17
N ASN A 85 -13.93 18.12 7.07
CA ASN A 85 -13.11 18.78 6.03
C ASN A 85 -12.88 17.90 4.78
N ASP A 86 -13.63 16.80 4.64
CA ASP A 86 -13.45 15.90 3.52
C ASP A 86 -14.23 16.36 2.29
N SER A 87 -13.53 16.39 1.16
CA SER A 87 -14.10 16.44 -0.20
C SER A 87 -13.80 15.12 -0.90
N LEU A 88 -14.50 14.05 -0.50
CA LEU A 88 -14.25 12.70 -1.02
C LEU A 88 -14.67 12.56 -2.48
N ASP A 89 -13.74 12.17 -3.35
CA ASP A 89 -14.04 11.66 -4.68
C ASP A 89 -14.36 10.16 -4.59
N ALA A 90 -15.59 9.78 -4.99
CA ALA A 90 -16.04 8.40 -4.94
C ALA A 90 -15.16 7.44 -5.77
N ALA A 91 -14.55 7.92 -6.86
CA ALA A 91 -13.64 7.14 -7.70
C ALA A 91 -12.33 6.80 -6.97
N LEU A 92 -11.91 7.64 -6.02
CA LEU A 92 -10.67 7.48 -5.24
C LEU A 92 -10.90 6.85 -3.86
N CYS A 93 -12.12 6.37 -3.58
CA CYS A 93 -12.47 5.79 -2.30
C CYS A 93 -12.70 4.27 -2.38
N HIS A 94 -12.29 3.58 -1.31
CA HIS A 94 -12.57 2.16 -1.06
C HIS A 94 -11.95 1.20 -2.08
N GLY A 95 -12.29 -0.08 -1.98
CA GLY A 95 -11.81 -1.18 -2.82
C GLY A 95 -11.90 -2.48 -2.02
N ASP A 96 -12.09 -3.60 -2.71
CA ASP A 96 -12.10 -4.93 -2.08
C ASP A 96 -10.70 -5.32 -1.56
N LEU A 97 -9.67 -4.87 -2.27
CA LEU A 97 -8.26 -5.11 -2.00
C LEU A 97 -7.47 -3.83 -2.24
N LEU A 98 -6.44 -3.60 -1.43
CA LEU A 98 -5.42 -2.58 -1.68
C LEU A 98 -4.04 -3.24 -1.70
N LEU A 99 -3.23 -2.88 -2.70
CA LEU A 99 -1.82 -3.25 -2.78
C LEU A 99 -0.97 -1.99 -2.55
N GLN A 100 -0.19 -1.98 -1.46
CA GLN A 100 0.85 -0.99 -1.27
C GLN A 100 2.15 -1.56 -1.82
N ILE A 101 2.64 -0.96 -2.91
CA ILE A 101 3.83 -1.40 -3.64
C ILE A 101 4.92 -0.34 -3.46
N CYS A 102 6.03 -0.69 -2.83
CA CYS A 102 7.14 0.21 -2.56
C CYS A 102 8.45 -0.44 -3.00
N ALA A 103 9.30 0.29 -3.71
CA ALA A 103 10.65 -0.11 -4.11
C ALA A 103 11.56 1.14 -4.12
N ASN A 104 12.86 0.97 -4.39
CA ASN A 104 13.74 2.14 -4.50
C ASN A 104 13.43 2.97 -5.76
N THR A 105 12.97 2.33 -6.85
CA THR A 105 12.69 2.99 -8.13
C THR A 105 11.23 2.84 -8.56
N GLN A 106 10.74 3.84 -9.30
CA GLN A 106 9.39 3.86 -9.84
C GLN A 106 9.18 2.75 -10.89
N ASP A 107 10.21 2.43 -11.66
CA ASP A 107 10.21 1.37 -12.67
C ASP A 107 9.86 0.00 -12.05
N THR A 108 10.47 -0.36 -10.92
CA THR A 108 10.17 -1.61 -10.20
C THR A 108 8.72 -1.64 -9.71
N VAL A 109 8.20 -0.52 -9.19
CA VAL A 109 6.81 -0.41 -8.73
C VAL A 109 5.83 -0.59 -9.89
N ILE A 110 6.08 0.07 -11.02
CA ILE A 110 5.24 -0.01 -12.22
C ILE A 110 5.31 -1.42 -12.84
N HIS A 111 6.50 -2.03 -12.87
CA HIS A 111 6.70 -3.41 -13.35
C HIS A 111 5.84 -4.38 -12.53
N ALA A 112 5.95 -4.33 -11.20
CA ALA A 112 5.20 -5.19 -10.29
C ALA A 112 3.68 -5.03 -10.48
N LEU A 113 3.18 -3.80 -10.65
CA LEU A 113 1.77 -3.54 -10.92
C LEU A 113 1.32 -4.18 -12.25
N ARG A 114 2.10 -4.01 -13.33
CA ARG A 114 1.79 -4.60 -14.64
C ARG A 114 1.80 -6.12 -14.59
N ASP A 115 2.73 -6.71 -13.85
CA ASP A 115 2.82 -8.15 -13.64
C ASP A 115 1.56 -8.69 -12.94
N VAL A 116 1.12 -8.05 -11.87
CA VAL A 116 -0.11 -8.44 -11.14
C VAL A 116 -1.33 -8.35 -12.04
N ILE A 117 -1.54 -7.21 -12.72
CA ILE A 117 -2.68 -7.00 -13.62
C ILE A 117 -2.74 -8.08 -14.70
N LYS A 118 -1.59 -8.38 -15.30
CA LYS A 118 -1.49 -9.36 -16.38
C LYS A 118 -1.88 -10.77 -15.96
N HIS A 119 -1.56 -11.17 -14.73
CA HIS A 119 -1.87 -12.51 -14.24
C HIS A 119 -3.28 -12.61 -13.65
N THR A 120 -3.99 -11.49 -13.44
CA THR A 120 -5.31 -11.45 -12.79
C THR A 120 -6.44 -10.84 -13.64
N PRO A 121 -6.48 -10.99 -14.98
CA PRO A 121 -7.43 -10.26 -15.83
C PRO A 121 -8.90 -10.65 -15.58
N ASP A 122 -9.14 -11.84 -15.07
CA ASP A 122 -10.45 -12.40 -14.70
C ASP A 122 -10.78 -12.25 -13.21
N LEU A 123 -9.83 -11.75 -12.41
CA LEU A 123 -9.91 -11.74 -10.95
C LEU A 123 -9.89 -10.33 -10.34
N LEU A 124 -9.12 -9.41 -10.91
CA LEU A 124 -8.94 -8.04 -10.40
C LEU A 124 -9.30 -7.01 -11.47
N SER A 125 -9.79 -5.86 -10.99
CA SER A 125 -9.94 -4.64 -11.80
C SER A 125 -9.37 -3.47 -11.01
N VAL A 126 -8.63 -2.58 -11.69
CA VAL A 126 -8.04 -1.41 -11.04
C VAL A 126 -9.13 -0.39 -10.77
N ARG A 127 -9.36 -0.10 -9.48
CA ARG A 127 -10.34 0.89 -9.05
C ARG A 127 -9.78 2.31 -9.05
N TRP A 128 -8.64 2.51 -8.41
CA TRP A 128 -7.88 3.76 -8.40
C TRP A 128 -6.41 3.46 -8.16
N LYS A 129 -5.55 4.43 -8.46
CA LYS A 129 -4.10 4.35 -8.27
C LYS A 129 -3.55 5.73 -7.88
N ARG A 130 -2.61 5.74 -6.94
CA ARG A 130 -1.76 6.88 -6.61
C ARG A 130 -0.33 6.41 -6.41
N GLU A 131 0.60 7.19 -6.95
CA GLU A 131 2.03 7.01 -6.76
C GLU A 131 2.54 8.12 -5.85
N GLY A 132 3.65 7.85 -5.16
CA GLY A 132 4.25 8.79 -4.23
C GLY A 132 5.74 8.56 -4.11
N PHE A 133 6.42 9.50 -3.45
CA PHE A 133 7.84 9.46 -3.19
C PHE A 133 8.13 10.11 -1.83
N ILE A 134 9.32 9.83 -1.30
CA ILE A 134 9.93 10.59 -0.21
C ILE A 134 11.22 11.23 -0.74
N SER A 135 11.78 12.20 -0.02
CA SER A 135 13.03 12.84 -0.44
C SER A 135 14.18 11.82 -0.56
N ASP A 136 14.98 11.95 -1.63
CA ASP A 136 16.09 11.02 -1.92
C ASP A 136 17.11 10.94 -0.76
N SER A 137 17.43 12.08 -0.13
CA SER A 137 18.35 12.11 1.01
C SER A 137 17.84 11.24 2.18
N ALA A 138 16.57 11.40 2.54
CA ALA A 138 15.95 10.63 3.62
C ALA A 138 15.85 9.15 3.26
N ALA A 139 15.48 8.82 2.02
CA ALA A 139 15.42 7.44 1.53
C ALA A 139 16.80 6.74 1.66
N ARG A 140 17.87 7.40 1.19
CA ARG A 140 19.24 6.86 1.25
C ARG A 140 19.79 6.78 2.67
N SER A 141 19.26 7.56 3.62
CA SER A 141 19.68 7.54 5.02
C SER A 141 19.32 6.24 5.76
N LYS A 142 18.42 5.42 5.19
CA LYS A 142 17.89 4.18 5.79
C LYS A 142 17.31 4.40 7.19
N GLY A 143 16.48 5.43 7.34
CA GLY A 143 15.74 5.73 8.57
C GLY A 143 16.50 6.60 9.58
N LYS A 144 17.68 7.12 9.23
CA LYS A 144 18.44 8.05 10.08
C LYS A 144 17.95 9.49 9.97
N GLU A 145 17.46 9.89 8.81
CA GLU A 145 16.86 11.20 8.56
C GLU A 145 15.34 11.06 8.43
N THR A 146 14.60 11.96 9.07
CA THR A 146 13.14 12.04 8.89
C THR A 146 12.83 12.59 7.49
N PRO A 147 11.97 11.93 6.70
CA PRO A 147 11.47 12.48 5.44
C PRO A 147 10.85 13.87 5.62
N VAL A 148 10.97 14.71 4.59
CA VAL A 148 10.32 16.03 4.55
C VAL A 148 9.11 15.94 3.62
N ASN A 149 7.93 16.35 4.11
CA ASN A 149 6.72 16.36 3.31
C ASN A 149 6.69 17.56 2.33
N LEU A 150 5.68 17.60 1.45
CA LEU A 150 5.56 18.67 0.43
C LEU A 150 5.23 20.06 1.01
N LEU A 151 4.95 20.18 2.31
CA LEU A 151 4.81 21.47 3.01
C LEU A 151 6.15 21.95 3.59
N GLY A 152 7.21 21.14 3.46
CA GLY A 152 8.56 21.43 3.90
C GLY A 152 8.83 21.14 5.37
N PHE A 153 8.02 20.31 6.03
CA PHE A 153 8.21 19.90 7.43
C PHE A 153 8.69 18.44 7.52
N LYS A 154 9.49 18.14 8.54
CA LYS A 154 9.83 16.75 8.90
C LYS A 154 8.57 15.98 9.29
N ASP A 155 8.35 14.84 8.65
CA ASP A 155 7.15 14.02 8.81
C ASP A 155 7.51 12.60 9.26
N GLY A 156 7.08 12.24 10.47
CA GLY A 156 7.41 10.96 11.12
C GLY A 156 8.31 11.05 12.34
N THR A 157 8.70 12.26 12.79
CA THR A 157 9.61 12.45 13.95
C THR A 157 9.11 11.80 15.25
N ALA A 158 7.80 11.80 15.48
CA ALA A 158 7.19 11.27 16.70
C ALA A 158 6.62 9.85 16.54
N ASN A 159 6.97 9.15 15.45
CA ASN A 159 6.50 7.78 15.24
C ASN A 159 7.04 6.84 16.35
N PRO A 160 6.24 5.85 16.78
CA PRO A 160 6.73 4.76 17.60
C PRO A 160 7.97 4.10 16.97
N VAL A 161 8.93 3.71 17.80
CA VAL A 161 10.16 3.05 17.33
C VAL A 161 9.81 1.67 16.78
N SER A 162 9.92 1.50 15.46
CA SER A 162 9.46 0.27 14.78
C SER A 162 10.31 -0.97 15.08
N THR A 163 11.52 -0.79 15.61
CA THR A 163 12.39 -1.89 16.04
C THR A 163 12.07 -2.39 17.45
N ASP A 164 11.25 -1.67 18.22
CA ASP A 164 10.76 -2.10 19.53
C ASP A 164 9.57 -3.03 19.36
N LYS A 165 9.82 -4.34 19.47
CA LYS A 165 8.79 -5.38 19.28
C LYS A 165 7.64 -5.26 20.28
N ALA A 166 7.94 -5.02 21.56
CA ALA A 166 6.89 -4.94 22.59
C ALA A 166 5.98 -3.73 22.36
N LEU A 167 6.56 -2.61 21.89
CA LEU A 167 5.77 -1.45 21.49
C LEU A 167 4.95 -1.73 20.23
N MET A 168 5.50 -2.43 19.24
CA MET A 168 4.76 -2.78 18.01
C MET A 168 3.61 -3.75 18.28
N ASP A 169 3.79 -4.73 19.16
CA ASP A 169 2.72 -5.65 19.61
C ASP A 169 1.59 -4.87 20.31
N LYS A 170 1.92 -3.78 20.99
CA LYS A 170 0.93 -2.93 21.66
C LYS A 170 0.22 -1.95 20.73
N VAL A 171 0.89 -1.46 19.68
CA VAL A 171 0.43 -0.31 18.89
C VAL A 171 0.01 -0.67 17.47
N VAL A 172 0.67 -1.63 16.83
CA VAL A 172 0.51 -1.91 15.40
C VAL A 172 -0.15 -3.26 15.14
N TRP A 173 0.28 -4.31 15.85
CA TRP A 173 -0.17 -5.67 15.57
C TRP A 173 -1.46 -6.03 16.30
N VAL A 174 -2.32 -6.77 15.61
CA VAL A 174 -3.46 -7.44 16.25
C VAL A 174 -2.93 -8.61 17.08
N THR A 175 -3.26 -8.61 18.37
CA THR A 175 -2.88 -9.66 19.32
C THR A 175 -4.09 -10.48 19.76
N ALA A 176 -3.85 -11.73 20.19
CA ALA A 176 -4.92 -12.69 20.48
C ALA A 176 -5.88 -12.25 21.62
N ASP A 177 -5.42 -11.38 22.52
CA ASP A 177 -6.19 -10.86 23.67
C ASP A 177 -7.20 -9.76 23.28
N GLN A 178 -7.17 -9.25 22.04
CA GLN A 178 -8.06 -8.18 21.57
C GLN A 178 -9.45 -8.69 21.15
N GLY A 179 -9.66 -10.01 21.17
CA GLY A 179 -10.91 -10.67 20.80
C GLY A 179 -11.25 -10.55 19.31
N GLU A 180 -10.28 -10.25 18.44
CA GLU A 180 -10.45 -10.29 16.99
C GLU A 180 -10.61 -11.74 16.48
N PRO A 181 -11.15 -11.97 15.26
CA PRO A 181 -11.10 -13.27 14.62
C PRO A 181 -9.66 -13.80 14.61
N ALA A 182 -9.48 -15.09 14.93
CA ALA A 182 -8.14 -15.66 15.13
C ALA A 182 -7.19 -15.44 13.94
N TRP A 183 -7.71 -15.46 12.71
CA TRP A 183 -6.94 -15.24 11.47
C TRP A 183 -6.32 -13.84 11.37
N ALA A 184 -6.89 -12.84 12.06
CA ALA A 184 -6.42 -11.45 12.02
C ALA A 184 -5.19 -11.23 12.91
N THR A 185 -4.85 -12.16 13.81
CA THR A 185 -3.66 -12.08 14.67
C THR A 185 -2.38 -11.95 13.83
N GLY A 186 -1.54 -10.97 14.17
CA GLY A 186 -0.34 -10.62 13.40
C GLY A 186 -0.61 -9.74 12.18
N GLY A 187 -1.88 -9.46 11.85
CA GLY A 187 -2.29 -8.42 10.93
C GLY A 187 -2.25 -7.02 11.56
N SER A 188 -2.62 -6.01 10.78
CA SER A 188 -2.76 -4.63 11.23
C SER A 188 -3.89 -3.93 10.47
N TYR A 189 -4.59 -3.01 11.13
CA TYR A 189 -5.57 -2.15 10.47
C TYR A 189 -4.86 -1.05 9.69
N GLN A 190 -5.19 -0.90 8.41
CA GLN A 190 -4.62 0.13 7.54
C GLN A 190 -5.65 1.22 7.23
N ALA A 191 -5.29 2.48 7.48
CA ALA A 191 -6.05 3.65 7.06
C ALA A 191 -5.28 4.39 5.96
N ALA A 192 -5.89 4.59 4.79
CA ALA A 192 -5.30 5.33 3.67
C ALA A 192 -6.11 6.59 3.38
N ARG A 193 -5.43 7.73 3.23
CA ARG A 193 -6.02 9.04 2.96
C ARG A 193 -5.25 9.73 1.85
N ILE A 194 -5.95 10.14 0.79
CA ILE A 194 -5.38 10.98 -0.27
C ILE A 194 -5.71 12.42 0.11
N ILE A 195 -4.68 13.21 0.42
CA ILE A 195 -4.82 14.57 0.93
C ILE A 195 -4.16 15.53 -0.05
N GLN A 196 -4.94 16.44 -0.60
CA GLN A 196 -4.43 17.51 -1.45
C GLN A 196 -3.97 18.68 -0.58
N PHE A 197 -2.83 19.27 -0.93
CA PHE A 197 -2.35 20.50 -0.33
C PHE A 197 -2.59 21.69 -1.26
N HIS A 198 -2.93 22.83 -0.68
CA HIS A 198 -2.97 24.12 -1.38
C HIS A 198 -1.58 24.77 -1.31
N VAL A 199 -0.64 24.27 -2.13
CA VAL A 199 0.79 24.58 -2.01
C VAL A 199 1.11 26.05 -2.24
N GLU A 200 0.48 26.70 -3.21
CA GLU A 200 0.74 28.12 -3.52
C GLU A 200 0.19 29.07 -2.45
N PHE A 201 -0.87 28.64 -1.75
CA PHE A 201 -1.39 29.36 -0.59
C PHE A 201 -0.42 29.19 0.58
N TRP A 202 0.01 27.96 0.85
CA TRP A 202 0.94 27.62 1.92
C TRP A 202 2.27 28.37 1.80
N ASP A 203 2.84 28.43 0.60
CA ASP A 203 4.12 29.10 0.34
C ASP A 203 4.06 30.62 0.59
N ARG A 204 2.85 31.21 0.64
CA ARG A 204 2.61 32.61 0.97
C ARG A 204 2.16 32.83 2.41
N THR A 205 1.91 31.76 3.17
CA THR A 205 1.62 31.83 4.61
C THR A 205 2.89 32.17 5.39
N PRO A 206 2.88 33.16 6.31
CA PRO A 206 4.04 33.51 7.12
C PRO A 206 4.65 32.31 7.84
N LEU A 207 5.99 32.21 7.89
CA LEU A 207 6.69 31.10 8.56
C LEU A 207 6.23 30.90 10.02
N LYS A 208 6.02 32.00 10.76
CA LYS A 208 5.50 31.94 12.13
C LYS A 208 4.14 31.24 12.19
N GLU A 209 3.27 31.49 11.22
CA GLU A 209 1.96 30.84 11.14
C GLU A 209 2.10 29.36 10.76
N GLN A 210 2.97 29.02 9.80
CA GLN A 210 3.27 27.62 9.45
C GLN A 210 3.73 26.81 10.67
N GLN A 211 4.68 27.34 11.44
CA GLN A 211 5.19 26.70 12.66
C GLN A 211 4.15 26.68 13.78
N THR A 212 3.26 27.66 13.85
CA THR A 212 2.14 27.68 14.82
C THR A 212 1.12 26.58 14.49
N ILE A 213 0.82 26.36 13.20
CA ILE A 213 -0.10 25.31 12.74
C ILE A 213 0.44 23.92 13.10
N PHE A 214 1.73 23.64 12.86
CA PHE A 214 2.34 22.35 13.18
C PHE A 214 2.80 22.21 14.64
N GLY A 215 3.01 23.32 15.35
CA GLY A 215 3.60 23.34 16.69
C GLY A 215 5.07 22.91 16.72
N ARG A 216 5.79 23.05 15.59
CA ARG A 216 7.20 22.66 15.45
C ARG A 216 7.97 23.68 14.61
N ASP A 217 9.27 23.76 14.86
CA ASP A 217 10.22 24.44 13.97
C ASP A 217 10.30 23.69 12.62
N LYS A 218 10.43 24.44 11.52
CA LYS A 218 10.37 23.90 10.16
C LYS A 218 11.69 23.26 9.74
#